data_AF-A0AAU4LUJ3-F1
#
_entry.id   AF-A0AAU4LUJ3-F1
#
_cell.length_a   1.000
_cell.length_b   1.000
_cell.length_c   1.000
_cell.angle_alpha   90.00
_cell.angle_beta   90.00
_cell.angle_gamma   90.00
#
_symmetry.space_group_name_H-M   'P 1'
#
loop_
_entity.id
_entity.type
_entity.pdbx_description
1 polymer ?
#
loop_
_entity_poly.entity_id
_entity_poly.type
_entity_poly.pdbx_seq_one_letter_code
_entity_poly.pdbx_strand_id
1 'polypeptide(L)'
;MYQHKLFRTMTFNAVPYMEPSQDFIKEGSTEIWEYINPNHDAHPMHVHLVNFQVLNRQPIDAARYQNDYDKWIYGGRKPKDLPVLANYFTGPPIPPEPDEVLSYKDTVKVNAQMVTRIIIQEFVPPTDEIASIPNSGATLPATYIHHCHLLEHEDDDLMRPWTIARADDDGGGHGGGHGH
;
A
#
# COMPACT_ATOMS: atom_id res chain seq x y z
N MET A 1 4.46 3.20 6.39
CA MET A 1 5.63 4.04 6.01
C MET A 1 6.76 3.78 6.98
N TYR A 2 8.01 3.83 6.50
CA TYR A 2 9.19 3.54 7.29
C TYR A 2 10.33 4.49 6.90
N GLN A 3 11.00 5.07 7.89
CA GLN A 3 12.24 5.81 7.67
C GLN A 3 13.37 5.09 8.40
N HIS A 4 14.33 4.55 7.64
CA HIS A 4 15.45 3.82 8.24
C HIS A 4 16.40 4.81 8.92
N LYS A 5 16.88 4.47 10.13
CA LYS A 5 17.87 5.27 10.88
C LYS A 5 19.23 5.44 10.19
N LEU A 6 19.51 4.71 9.11
CA LEU A 6 20.81 4.65 8.45
C LEU A 6 20.80 5.36 7.10
N PHE A 7 19.72 5.19 6.32
CA PHE A 7 19.70 5.63 4.93
C PHE A 7 19.09 7.02 4.74
N ARG A 8 18.40 7.60 5.74
CA ARG A 8 17.58 8.83 5.63
C ARG A 8 16.42 8.74 4.63
N THR A 9 16.51 7.85 3.65
CA THR A 9 15.51 7.41 2.69
C THR A 9 14.26 6.86 3.37
N MET A 10 13.11 7.22 2.82
CA MET A 10 11.80 6.76 3.26
C MET A 10 11.30 5.65 2.34
N THR A 11 10.68 4.62 2.90
CA THR A 11 10.18 3.47 2.13
C THR A 11 8.80 3.06 2.63
N PHE A 12 8.10 2.28 1.82
CA PHE A 12 6.99 1.47 2.33
C PHE A 12 7.54 0.18 2.93
N ASN A 13 7.09 -0.16 4.14
CA ASN A 13 7.38 -1.44 4.81
C ASN A 13 8.89 -1.79 4.93
N ALA A 14 9.77 -0.79 4.93
CA ALA A 14 11.23 -0.98 4.89
C ALA A 14 11.72 -1.77 3.66
N VAL A 15 11.02 -1.63 2.53
CA VAL A 15 11.31 -2.29 1.26
C VAL A 15 11.62 -1.22 0.21
N PRO A 16 12.82 -1.23 -0.39
CA PRO A 16 13.17 -0.32 -1.48
C PRO A 16 12.29 -0.49 -2.72
N TYR A 17 12.20 0.54 -3.56
CA TYR A 17 11.46 0.52 -4.81
C TYR A 17 11.88 -0.62 -5.74
N MET A 18 13.19 -0.88 -5.84
CA MET A 18 13.76 -1.88 -6.75
C MET A 18 13.46 -3.33 -6.36
N GLU A 19 12.97 -3.59 -5.15
CA GLU A 19 12.57 -4.95 -4.76
C GLU A 19 11.32 -5.40 -5.54
N PRO A 20 11.13 -6.72 -5.81
CA PRO A 20 9.95 -7.22 -6.49
C PRO A 20 8.64 -6.76 -5.81
N SER A 21 7.57 -6.59 -6.60
CA SER A 21 6.23 -6.33 -6.05
C SER A 21 5.86 -7.40 -5.03
N GLN A 22 5.27 -6.97 -3.91
CA GLN A 22 4.77 -7.86 -2.86
C GLN A 22 3.24 -7.82 -2.79
N ASP A 23 2.63 -6.88 -3.51
CA ASP A 23 1.22 -6.54 -3.43
C ASP A 23 0.56 -6.99 -4.73
N PHE A 24 -0.03 -8.19 -4.70
CA PHE A 24 -0.77 -8.80 -5.81
C PHE A 24 -2.25 -8.77 -5.51
N ILE A 25 -2.96 -7.91 -6.23
CA ILE A 25 -4.37 -7.64 -6.03
C ILE A 25 -5.18 -8.41 -7.06
N LYS A 26 -6.19 -9.13 -6.61
CA LYS A 26 -7.11 -9.85 -7.49
C LYS A 26 -7.95 -8.84 -8.29
N GLU A 27 -8.02 -9.02 -9.61
CA GLU A 27 -8.89 -8.20 -10.49
C GLU A 27 -10.35 -8.18 -9.99
N GLY A 28 -10.95 -6.99 -9.98
CA GLY A 28 -12.33 -6.77 -9.54
C GLY A 28 -12.57 -6.94 -8.04
N SER A 29 -11.51 -7.14 -7.24
CA SER A 29 -11.64 -7.24 -5.79
C SER A 29 -11.92 -5.88 -5.14
N THR A 30 -12.29 -5.92 -3.86
CA THR A 30 -12.31 -4.77 -2.96
C THR A 30 -11.28 -4.99 -1.88
N GLU A 31 -10.47 -3.97 -1.58
CA GLU A 31 -9.48 -4.01 -0.50
C GLU A 31 -9.56 -2.79 0.40
N ILE A 32 -9.18 -3.00 1.66
CA ILE A 32 -8.90 -1.93 2.60
C ILE A 32 -7.38 -1.84 2.75
N TRP A 33 -6.82 -0.68 2.41
CA TRP A 33 -5.41 -0.41 2.61
C TRP A 33 -5.20 0.42 3.87
N GLU A 34 -4.21 0.04 4.67
CA GLU A 34 -3.84 0.73 5.91
C GLU A 34 -2.49 1.44 5.75
N TYR A 35 -2.50 2.76 5.66
CA TYR A 35 -1.29 3.56 5.73
C TYR A 35 -0.94 3.86 7.18
N ILE A 36 -0.04 3.06 7.74
CA ILE A 36 0.51 3.29 9.09
C ILE A 36 1.66 4.29 9.00
N ASN A 37 1.48 5.46 9.60
CA ASN A 37 2.48 6.51 9.65
C ASN A 37 2.95 6.75 11.09
N PRO A 38 4.06 6.12 11.52
CA PRO A 38 4.66 6.38 12.82
C PRO A 38 5.53 7.66 12.85
N ASN A 39 5.70 8.35 11.72
CA ASN A 39 6.54 9.54 11.62
C ASN A 39 5.84 10.79 12.15
N HIS A 40 6.59 11.90 12.21
CA HIS A 40 6.11 13.20 12.72
C HIS A 40 5.49 14.11 11.66
N ASP A 41 5.66 13.77 10.39
CA ASP A 41 5.14 14.54 9.26
C ASP A 41 3.96 13.83 8.61
N ALA A 42 3.10 14.60 7.98
CA ALA A 42 2.01 14.08 7.16
C ALA A 42 2.50 13.86 5.72
N HIS A 43 1.98 12.82 5.07
CA HIS A 43 2.37 12.48 3.72
C HIS A 43 1.14 12.31 2.83
N PRO A 44 1.07 13.00 1.67
CA PRO A 44 0.05 12.73 0.67
C PRO A 44 0.38 11.39 0.00
N MET A 45 -0.46 10.37 0.18
CA MET A 45 -0.30 9.07 -0.47
C MET A 45 -1.21 9.00 -1.69
N HIS A 46 -0.62 8.74 -2.86
CA HIS A 46 -1.31 8.59 -4.13
C HIS A 46 -1.26 7.13 -4.61
N VAL A 47 -2.36 6.64 -5.17
CA VAL A 47 -2.47 5.32 -5.80
C VAL A 47 -2.86 5.52 -7.27
N HIS A 48 -2.06 4.97 -8.20
CA HIS A 48 -2.38 5.03 -9.62
C HIS A 48 -3.61 4.18 -9.95
N LEU A 49 -4.20 4.38 -11.13
CA LEU A 49 -5.38 3.67 -11.68
C LEU A 49 -6.70 3.88 -10.93
N VAL A 50 -6.72 3.66 -9.62
CA VAL A 50 -7.94 3.55 -8.83
C VAL A 50 -8.29 4.84 -8.09
N ASN A 51 -9.58 5.01 -7.84
CA ASN A 51 -10.04 5.94 -6.83
C ASN A 51 -10.52 5.16 -5.59
N PHE A 52 -10.52 5.82 -4.44
CA PHE A 52 -10.89 5.24 -3.16
C PHE A 52 -11.67 6.21 -2.30
N GLN A 53 -12.30 5.68 -1.25
CA GLN A 53 -12.86 6.48 -0.17
C GLN A 53 -12.01 6.33 1.09
N VAL A 54 -11.89 7.40 1.87
CA VAL A 54 -11.30 7.33 3.20
C VAL A 54 -12.34 6.71 4.13
N LEU A 55 -11.94 5.72 4.94
CA LEU A 55 -12.81 5.10 5.93
C LEU A 55 -12.71 5.78 7.29
N ASN A 56 -11.47 5.98 7.76
CA ASN A 56 -11.17 6.63 9.03
C ASN A 56 -9.67 6.89 9.15
N ARG A 57 -9.33 7.64 10.19
CA ARG A 57 -7.98 7.73 10.76
C ARG A 57 -8.01 7.31 12.20
N GLN A 58 -6.92 6.77 12.74
CA GLN A 58 -6.88 6.39 14.15
C GLN A 58 -5.48 6.66 14.73
N PRO A 59 -5.38 7.35 15.88
CA PRO A 59 -4.08 7.65 16.49
C PRO A 59 -3.43 6.39 17.05
N ILE A 60 -2.10 6.32 16.95
CA ILE A 60 -1.29 5.20 17.43
C ILE A 60 -0.21 5.66 18.41
N ASP A 61 0.23 4.75 19.28
CA ASP A 61 1.47 4.83 20.02
C ASP A 61 2.64 4.60 19.04
N ALA A 62 2.98 5.65 18.29
CA ALA A 62 3.92 5.61 17.18
C ALA A 62 5.33 5.18 17.63
N ALA A 63 5.78 5.66 18.78
CA ALA A 63 7.11 5.33 19.32
C ALA A 63 7.21 3.83 19.66
N ARG A 64 6.18 3.27 20.30
CA ARG A 64 6.15 1.84 20.62
C ARG A 64 6.01 0.98 19.37
N TYR A 65 5.14 1.37 18.44
CA TYR A 65 4.97 0.67 17.17
C TYR A 65 6.29 0.63 16.38
N GLN A 66 6.96 1.77 16.23
CA GLN A 66 8.23 1.85 15.51
C GLN A 66 9.32 0.98 16.15
N ASN A 67 9.41 0.95 17.48
CA ASN A 67 10.39 0.12 18.19
C ASN A 67 10.15 -1.37 17.95
N ASP A 68 8.91 -1.84 18.04
CA ASP A 68 8.58 -3.24 17.83
C ASP A 68 8.67 -3.65 16.34
N TYR A 69 8.34 -2.73 15.42
CA TYR A 69 8.51 -2.94 13.99
C TYR A 69 10.01 -3.02 13.60
N ASP A 70 10.86 -2.17 14.18
CA ASP A 70 12.32 -2.27 14.03
C ASP A 70 12.81 -3.67 14.49
N LYS A 71 12.41 -4.13 15.68
CA LYS A 71 12.78 -5.48 16.16
C LYS A 71 12.32 -6.58 15.22
N TRP A 72 11.13 -6.46 14.65
CA TRP A 72 10.60 -7.42 13.68
C TRP A 72 11.43 -7.46 12.39
N ILE A 73 11.79 -6.28 11.85
CA ILE A 73 12.67 -6.18 10.67
C ILE A 73 14.02 -6.85 10.95
N TYR A 74 14.73 -6.43 12.02
CA TYR A 74 16.04 -6.98 12.35
C TYR A 74 16.00 -8.44 12.82
N GLY A 75 14.84 -8.91 13.28
CA GLY A 75 14.57 -10.29 13.66
C GLY A 75 14.27 -11.23 12.48
N GLY A 76 14.34 -10.73 11.25
CA GLY A 76 14.15 -11.52 10.02
C GLY A 76 12.70 -11.58 9.52
N ARG A 77 11.86 -10.59 9.87
CA ARG A 77 10.49 -10.41 9.35
C ARG A 77 9.58 -11.65 9.47
N LYS A 78 9.71 -12.41 10.56
CA LYS A 78 8.92 -13.63 10.77
C LYS A 78 7.44 -13.26 10.87
N PRO A 79 6.52 -13.83 10.05
CA PRO A 79 5.12 -13.41 10.03
C PRO A 79 4.42 -13.47 11.39
N LYS A 80 4.70 -14.52 12.17
CA LYS A 80 4.15 -14.71 13.52
C LYS A 80 4.56 -13.63 14.55
N ASP A 81 5.63 -12.90 14.27
CA ASP A 81 6.21 -11.90 15.18
C ASP A 81 5.88 -10.46 14.70
N LEU A 82 5.07 -10.30 13.65
CA LEU A 82 4.66 -9.00 13.14
C LEU A 82 3.84 -8.24 14.20
N PRO A 83 4.16 -6.96 14.49
CA PRO A 83 3.38 -6.16 15.43
C PRO A 83 1.92 -6.04 15.02
N VAL A 84 1.01 -6.43 15.91
CA VAL A 84 -0.44 -6.33 15.68
C VAL A 84 -0.88 -4.89 15.92
N LEU A 85 -1.20 -4.17 14.83
CA LEU A 85 -1.54 -2.73 14.86
C LEU A 85 -2.59 -2.37 15.92
N ALA A 86 -3.60 -3.23 16.12
CA ALA A 86 -4.67 -2.99 17.08
C ALA A 86 -4.20 -2.80 18.53
N ASN A 87 -3.04 -3.34 18.89
CA ASN A 87 -2.47 -3.15 20.22
C ASN A 87 -2.00 -1.71 20.45
N TYR A 88 -1.75 -0.93 19.40
CA TYR A 88 -1.10 0.38 19.46
C TYR A 88 -2.08 1.56 19.37
N PHE A 89 -3.39 1.35 19.25
CA PHE A 89 -4.35 2.46 19.19
C PHE A 89 -4.39 3.25 20.51
N THR A 90 -4.36 4.57 20.41
CA THR A 90 -4.43 5.49 21.56
C THR A 90 -5.76 6.25 21.64
N GLY A 91 -6.67 5.98 20.72
CA GLY A 91 -7.98 6.60 20.66
C GLY A 91 -8.94 5.89 19.69
N PRO A 92 -10.22 6.32 19.66
CA PRO A 92 -11.21 5.78 18.74
C PRO A 92 -10.90 6.17 17.28
N PRO A 93 -11.47 5.46 16.29
CA PRO A 93 -11.45 5.89 14.89
C PRO A 93 -12.09 7.26 14.73
N ILE A 94 -11.44 8.11 13.94
CA ILE A 94 -11.87 9.44 13.53
C ILE A 94 -12.45 9.32 12.11
N PRO A 95 -13.70 9.73 11.86
CA PRO A 95 -14.29 9.66 10.52
C PRO A 95 -13.53 10.54 9.51
N PRO A 96 -13.77 10.35 8.20
CA PRO A 96 -13.18 11.19 7.16
C PRO A 96 -13.59 12.66 7.32
N GLU A 97 -12.78 13.57 6.78
CA GLU A 97 -13.11 14.99 6.73
C GLU A 97 -14.33 15.23 5.82
N PRO A 98 -15.09 16.32 6.00
CA PRO A 98 -16.30 16.57 5.20
C PRO A 98 -16.08 16.54 3.68
N ASP A 99 -14.92 16.98 3.19
CA ASP A 99 -14.57 16.93 1.75
C ASP A 99 -14.15 15.52 1.28
N GLU A 100 -13.76 14.64 2.20
CA GLU A 100 -13.41 13.25 1.92
C GLU A 100 -14.64 12.33 1.93
N VAL A 101 -15.65 12.63 2.76
CA VAL A 101 -16.90 11.85 2.82
C VAL A 101 -17.66 11.86 1.48
N LEU A 102 -17.57 12.98 0.76
CA LEU A 102 -18.35 13.22 -0.46
C LEU A 102 -17.58 12.95 -1.75
N SER A 103 -16.36 12.42 -1.66
CA SER A 103 -15.47 12.29 -2.81
C SER A 103 -14.81 10.92 -2.91
N TYR A 104 -14.59 10.50 -4.15
CA TYR A 104 -13.61 9.48 -4.48
C TYR A 104 -12.28 10.18 -4.72
N LYS A 105 -11.28 9.85 -3.91
CA LYS A 105 -9.93 10.42 -3.95
C LYS A 105 -8.99 9.44 -4.63
N ASP A 106 -7.94 9.94 -5.25
CA ASP A 106 -6.76 9.15 -5.65
C ASP A 106 -5.55 9.43 -4.74
N THR A 107 -5.64 10.50 -3.94
CA THR A 107 -4.59 11.01 -3.07
C THR A 107 -5.17 11.37 -1.71
N VAL A 108 -4.57 10.85 -0.64
CA VAL A 108 -5.03 11.09 0.74
C VAL A 108 -3.90 11.59 1.62
N LYS A 109 -4.21 12.55 2.49
CA LYS A 109 -3.31 12.95 3.57
C LYS A 109 -3.26 11.85 4.64
N VAL A 110 -2.10 11.22 4.77
CA VAL A 110 -1.77 10.29 5.85
C VAL A 110 -1.11 11.08 6.97
N ASN A 111 -1.87 11.35 8.02
CA ASN A 111 -1.43 12.18 9.14
C ASN A 111 -0.32 11.50 9.94
N ALA A 112 0.51 12.32 10.58
CA ALA A 112 1.54 11.87 11.51
C ALA A 112 0.95 11.07 12.68
N GLN A 113 1.67 10.03 13.11
CA GLN A 113 1.32 9.18 14.26
C GLN A 113 -0.12 8.60 14.21
N MET A 114 -0.60 8.30 13.01
CA MET A 114 -1.91 7.71 12.77
C MET A 114 -1.81 6.55 11.78
N VAL A 115 -2.81 5.67 11.82
CA VAL A 115 -3.18 4.86 10.66
C VAL A 115 -4.28 5.57 9.90
N THR A 116 -4.14 5.69 8.58
CA THR A 116 -5.22 6.10 7.66
C THR A 116 -5.70 4.88 6.90
N ARG A 117 -7.02 4.65 6.88
CA ARG A 117 -7.64 3.55 6.14
C ARG A 117 -8.39 4.06 4.94
N ILE A 118 -8.13 3.47 3.79
CA ILE A 118 -8.89 3.71 2.55
C ILE A 118 -9.55 2.42 2.09
N ILE A 119 -10.67 2.53 1.37
CA ILE A 119 -11.33 1.41 0.70
C ILE A 119 -11.28 1.64 -0.81
N ILE A 120 -10.76 0.66 -1.53
CA ILE A 120 -10.73 0.60 -2.99
C ILE A 120 -11.69 -0.51 -3.40
N GLN A 121 -12.74 -0.17 -4.15
CA GLN A 121 -13.82 -1.11 -4.42
C GLN A 121 -13.68 -1.87 -5.75
N GLU A 122 -12.87 -1.35 -6.68
CA GLU A 122 -12.76 -1.92 -8.02
C GLU A 122 -11.34 -1.80 -8.55
N PHE A 123 -10.63 -2.94 -8.58
CA PHE A 123 -9.33 -3.07 -9.22
C PHE A 123 -9.49 -3.64 -10.63
N VAL A 124 -9.89 -2.79 -11.57
CA VAL A 124 -10.08 -3.15 -12.98
C VAL A 124 -9.25 -2.21 -13.86
N PRO A 125 -8.20 -2.71 -14.55
CA PRO A 125 -7.43 -1.87 -15.46
C PRO A 125 -8.19 -1.67 -16.79
N PRO A 126 -7.96 -0.57 -17.53
CA PRO A 126 -8.58 -0.35 -18.83
C PRO A 126 -8.00 -1.33 -19.85
N THR A 127 -8.77 -2.36 -20.23
CA THR A 127 -8.34 -3.40 -21.19
C THR A 127 -8.66 -3.06 -22.65
N ASP A 128 -9.57 -2.12 -22.89
CA ASP A 128 -9.94 -1.71 -24.24
C ASP A 128 -8.83 -0.91 -24.93
N GLU A 129 -8.68 -1.12 -26.24
CA GLU A 129 -7.74 -0.35 -27.05
C GLU A 129 -8.33 0.99 -27.48
N ILE A 130 -7.48 2.01 -27.47
CA ILE A 130 -7.76 3.29 -28.11
C ILE A 130 -7.63 3.07 -29.61
N ALA A 131 -8.67 3.40 -30.38
CA ALA A 131 -8.73 3.10 -31.82
C ALA A 131 -7.51 3.62 -32.63
N SER A 132 -6.84 4.69 -32.17
CA SER A 132 -5.65 5.25 -32.81
C SER A 132 -4.32 4.74 -32.26
N ILE A 133 -4.32 3.89 -31.24
CA ILE A 133 -3.10 3.39 -30.57
C ILE A 133 -3.23 1.87 -30.38
N PRO A 134 -2.74 1.07 -31.34
CA PRO A 134 -2.78 -0.39 -31.22
C PRO A 134 -2.08 -0.88 -29.95
N ASN A 135 -2.66 -1.89 -29.29
CA ASN A 135 -2.16 -2.47 -28.03
C ASN A 135 -2.11 -1.50 -26.84
N SER A 136 -2.95 -0.46 -26.79
CA SER A 136 -2.99 0.46 -25.65
C SER A 136 -3.74 -0.07 -24.43
N GLY A 137 -4.47 -1.17 -24.57
CA GLY A 137 -5.17 -1.82 -23.48
C GLY A 137 -4.20 -2.49 -22.51
N ALA A 138 -4.51 -2.43 -21.21
CA ALA A 138 -3.73 -3.13 -20.20
C ALA A 138 -3.82 -4.65 -20.40
N THR A 139 -2.68 -5.33 -20.26
CA THR A 139 -2.62 -6.80 -20.21
C THR A 139 -2.33 -7.22 -18.79
N LEU A 140 -3.06 -8.23 -18.29
CA LEU A 140 -2.80 -8.80 -16.98
C LEU A 140 -1.63 -9.81 -17.04
N PRO A 141 -0.77 -9.85 -16.01
CA PRO A 141 -0.78 -9.00 -14.83
C PRO A 141 -0.37 -7.54 -15.14
N ALA A 142 -1.10 -6.57 -14.59
CA ALA A 142 -0.90 -5.15 -14.84
C ALA A 142 -0.31 -4.47 -13.59
N THR A 143 0.86 -3.86 -13.73
CA THR A 143 1.57 -3.22 -12.61
C THR A 143 1.38 -1.71 -12.64
N TYR A 144 1.07 -1.16 -11.48
CA TYR A 144 0.88 0.25 -11.22
C TYR A 144 1.72 0.66 -10.01
N ILE A 145 1.69 1.94 -9.67
CA ILE A 145 2.48 2.51 -8.59
C ILE A 145 1.57 3.07 -7.50
N HIS A 146 2.05 3.03 -6.26
CA HIS A 146 1.60 3.93 -5.23
C HIS A 146 2.81 4.62 -4.58
N HIS A 147 2.66 5.89 -4.25
CA HIS A 147 3.78 6.69 -3.78
C HIS A 147 3.36 7.85 -2.89
N CYS A 148 4.33 8.41 -2.17
CA CYS A 148 4.17 9.73 -1.60
C CYS A 148 4.17 10.78 -2.71
N HIS A 149 3.28 11.75 -2.64
CA HIS A 149 3.20 12.86 -3.59
C HIS A 149 4.01 14.10 -3.13
N LEU A 150 4.94 13.91 -2.18
CA LEU A 150 6.05 14.83 -1.95
C LEU A 150 7.18 14.33 -2.84
N LEU A 151 7.51 15.05 -3.90
CA LEU A 151 8.40 14.57 -4.96
C LEU A 151 9.78 14.19 -4.42
N GLU A 152 10.29 14.95 -3.44
CA GLU A 152 11.57 14.62 -2.80
C GLU A 152 11.52 13.29 -2.04
N HIS A 153 10.36 12.88 -1.53
CA HIS A 153 10.18 11.56 -0.92
C HIS A 153 9.94 10.47 -1.98
N GLU A 154 9.22 10.78 -3.04
CA GLU A 154 8.99 9.88 -4.18
C GLU A 154 10.31 9.46 -4.84
N ASP A 155 11.14 10.45 -5.19
CA ASP A 155 12.45 10.27 -5.81
C ASP A 155 13.49 9.66 -4.86
N ASP A 156 13.28 9.80 -3.53
CA ASP A 156 14.04 9.14 -2.47
C ASP A 156 13.27 7.94 -1.87
N ASP A 157 12.77 7.08 -2.78
CA ASP A 157 12.36 5.69 -2.55
C ASP A 157 11.00 5.45 -1.84
N LEU A 158 10.22 6.49 -1.54
CA LEU A 158 8.87 6.33 -0.94
C LEU A 158 7.82 6.05 -2.03
N MET A 159 8.09 5.01 -2.80
CA MET A 159 7.32 4.55 -3.95
C MET A 159 7.41 3.02 -4.04
N ARG A 160 6.31 2.35 -4.37
CA ARG A 160 6.29 0.89 -4.57
C ARG A 160 5.36 0.47 -5.71
N PRO A 161 5.73 -0.58 -6.46
CA PRO A 161 4.82 -1.23 -7.39
C PRO A 161 3.79 -2.08 -6.65
N TRP A 162 2.60 -2.15 -7.23
CA TRP A 162 1.55 -3.11 -6.91
C TRP A 162 0.98 -3.66 -8.23
N THR A 163 0.45 -4.89 -8.21
CA THR A 163 0.11 -5.61 -9.45
C THR A 163 -1.30 -6.17 -9.38
N ILE A 164 -2.12 -5.90 -10.40
CA ILE A 164 -3.40 -6.60 -10.59
C ILE A 164 -3.12 -7.93 -11.30
N ALA A 165 -3.62 -9.03 -10.76
CA ALA A 165 -3.54 -10.37 -11.32
C ALA A 165 -4.95 -10.93 -11.61
N ARG A 166 -5.05 -11.90 -12.53
CA ARG A 166 -6.33 -12.52 -12.88
C ARG A 166 -6.96 -13.20 -11.68
N ALA A 167 -8.28 -13.24 -11.68
CA ALA A 167 -9.06 -13.93 -10.67
C ALA A 167 -8.77 -15.43 -10.53
N ASP A 168 -8.17 -16.06 -11.54
CA ASP A 168 -7.91 -17.51 -11.60
C ASP A 168 -6.42 -17.88 -11.35
N ASP A 169 -5.57 -16.87 -11.10
CA ASP A 169 -4.12 -17.05 -10.87
C ASP A 169 -3.77 -17.21 -9.38
N ASP A 170 -4.72 -17.63 -8.53
CA ASP A 170 -4.52 -17.96 -7.13
C ASP A 170 -3.66 -19.22 -6.93
N GLY A 171 -2.35 -19.12 -7.24
CA GLY A 171 -1.25 -19.76 -6.52
C GLY A 171 -1.25 -21.28 -6.33
N GLY A 172 -2.14 -22.04 -6.98
CA GLY A 172 -2.30 -23.48 -6.82
C GLY A 172 -1.50 -24.27 -7.86
N GLY A 173 -0.17 -24.21 -7.81
CA GLY A 173 0.70 -24.74 -8.87
C GLY A 173 1.85 -25.65 -8.42
N HIS A 174 1.75 -26.39 -7.31
CA HIS A 174 2.66 -27.52 -7.07
C HIS A 174 2.17 -28.79 -7.79
N GLY A 175 2.33 -28.80 -9.12
CA GLY A 175 2.19 -29.99 -9.94
C GLY A 175 3.54 -30.68 -10.09
N GLY A 176 3.82 -31.66 -9.22
CA GLY A 176 4.98 -32.53 -9.34
C GLY A 176 4.91 -33.34 -10.64
N GLY A 177 5.80 -33.04 -11.58
CA GLY A 177 6.04 -33.85 -12.77
C GLY A 177 7.21 -34.80 -12.54
N HIS A 178 6.94 -35.99 -12.01
CA HIS A 178 7.77 -37.16 -12.31
C HIS A 178 7.30 -37.75 -13.64
N GLY A 179 8.19 -37.81 -14.62
CA GLY A 179 7.99 -38.52 -15.88
C GLY A 179 9.32 -39.17 -16.28
N HIS A 180 9.26 -40.49 -16.45
CA HIS A 180 10.34 -41.43 -16.77
C HIS A 180 11.04 -41.16 -18.09
#